data_AF-A0A1F7WDD9-F1
#
_entry.id   AF-A0A1F7WDD9-F1
#
_cell.length_a   1.000
_cell.length_b   1.000
_cell.length_c   1.000
_cell.angle_alpha   90.00
_cell.angle_beta   90.00
_cell.angle_gamma   90.00
#
_symmetry.space_group_name_H-M   'P 1'
#
loop_
_entity.id
_entity.type
_entity.pdbx_description
1 polymer ?
#
loop_
_entity_poly.entity_id
_entity_poly.type
_entity_poly.pdbx_seq_one_letter_code
_entity_poly.pdbx_strand_id
1 'polypeptide(L)'
;MKVLYFDCFSGMSGDMTIGAFLDAGVDYEYLKNELAKLNLKGYSLKSERVTKNGLAATKFNVMDEDGNVFGHAPLFAHCRKTHVHGLIESGVDDGNQCGGHDHEHNHDRHVHDRDHDHDHEHNHSHDHDHEHGHGHVHGEEHDHPHVRVEEHTHRGLNEIKNIINLSALNNNVKKLSIKIFRNIAEAESKMHNMDIEKVHFHEVGAIDSIIDIVGTAICVDRMGIDKCFVSKIPVSFSFIQTSHGRWPNPAPASLELLKNFTLTKSGVGKELVTPTGAAIIKTLCEPAECDPPDFVLDKIGYGAGYHDFEHPNVLRIMIGEKKKSEKPAATNCPVAGAALALGCESDEIDLLTANIDDMAPEYFDSLIDELMAAGALDVSLAHILMKKGRPAFELTVMSAVELTSKIAEIVFKLTTTIGLRVQRVPRLVLKRSAAIYRSPAGETVPVKISYLKGDALRVKPEYDKLKKFAAKNNISVEEARRIVLEEFPGGVPRS
;
A
#
# COMPACT_ATOMS: atom_id res chain seq x y z
N MET A 1 -6.46 15.98 -4.28
CA MET A 1 -5.75 15.00 -3.44
C MET A 1 -4.49 14.63 -4.18
N LYS A 2 -3.33 14.88 -3.58
CA LYS A 2 -2.04 14.58 -4.20
C LYS A 2 -1.71 13.11 -3.99
N VAL A 3 -1.45 12.43 -5.10
CA VAL A 3 -1.22 11.00 -5.17
C VAL A 3 0.24 10.74 -5.48
N LEU A 4 0.84 9.78 -4.78
CA LEU A 4 2.13 9.18 -5.11
C LEU A 4 1.90 7.74 -5.54
N TYR A 5 2.47 7.34 -6.66
CA TYR A 5 2.50 5.96 -7.11
C TYR A 5 3.94 5.48 -7.22
N PHE A 6 4.28 4.45 -6.45
CA PHE A 6 5.54 3.72 -6.57
C PHE A 6 5.38 2.64 -7.65
N ASP A 7 6.10 2.81 -8.74
CA ASP A 7 6.25 1.78 -9.75
C ASP A 7 7.54 1.00 -9.51
N CYS A 8 7.40 -0.10 -8.78
CA CYS A 8 8.49 -0.94 -8.29
C CYS A 8 8.96 -1.96 -9.33
N PHE A 9 8.78 -1.75 -10.64
CA PHE A 9 9.06 -2.76 -11.68
C PHE A 9 10.45 -3.41 -11.60
N SER A 10 11.47 -2.71 -11.09
CA SER A 10 12.82 -3.26 -10.89
C SER A 10 13.26 -3.37 -9.41
N GLY A 11 12.35 -3.19 -8.46
CA GLY A 11 12.66 -3.17 -7.04
C GLY A 11 12.49 -1.79 -6.37
N MET A 12 12.81 -1.75 -5.08
CA MET A 12 12.71 -0.56 -4.23
C MET A 12 13.60 -0.68 -2.99
N SER A 13 14.45 0.33 -2.79
CA SER A 13 15.26 0.53 -1.59
C SER A 13 15.17 1.99 -1.13
N GLY A 14 15.73 2.31 0.04
CA GLY A 14 15.65 3.64 0.64
C GLY A 14 16.36 4.71 -0.20
N ASP A 15 17.59 4.45 -0.61
CA ASP A 15 18.38 5.27 -1.52
C ASP A 15 17.68 5.50 -2.87
N MET A 16 17.09 4.45 -3.47
CA MET A 16 16.28 4.55 -4.69
C MET A 16 15.05 5.44 -4.45
N THR A 17 14.44 5.37 -3.28
CA THR A 17 13.28 6.19 -2.92
C THR A 17 13.65 7.67 -2.88
N ILE A 18 14.73 8.01 -2.16
CA ILE A 18 15.23 9.39 -2.09
C ILE A 18 15.66 9.89 -3.48
N GLY A 19 16.41 9.08 -4.23
CA GLY A 19 16.83 9.42 -5.59
C GLY A 19 15.64 9.75 -6.50
N ALA A 20 14.57 8.97 -6.42
CA ALA A 20 13.36 9.21 -7.20
C ALA A 20 12.67 10.53 -6.81
N PHE A 21 12.62 10.89 -5.52
CA PHE A 21 12.07 12.18 -5.09
C PHE A 21 12.93 13.37 -5.50
N LEU A 22 14.26 13.26 -5.45
CA LEU A 22 15.18 14.27 -5.95
C LEU A 22 14.98 14.49 -7.45
N ASP A 23 14.85 13.42 -8.23
CA ASP A 23 14.55 13.51 -9.67
C ASP A 23 13.18 14.11 -9.95
N ALA A 24 12.17 13.81 -9.12
CA ALA A 24 10.85 14.44 -9.19
C ALA A 24 10.84 15.92 -8.72
N GLY A 25 12.00 16.49 -8.34
CA GLY A 25 12.16 17.90 -8.05
C GLY A 25 12.09 18.29 -6.58
N VAL A 26 12.37 17.37 -5.64
CA VAL A 26 12.79 17.77 -4.29
C VAL A 26 14.19 18.38 -4.39
N ASP A 27 14.37 19.58 -3.84
CA ASP A 27 15.67 20.24 -3.80
C ASP A 27 16.66 19.49 -2.88
N TYR A 28 17.86 19.21 -3.41
CA TYR A 28 18.88 18.43 -2.69
C TYR A 28 19.41 19.17 -1.45
N GLU A 29 19.63 20.48 -1.55
CA GLU A 29 20.12 21.27 -0.41
C GLU A 29 19.06 21.38 0.69
N TYR A 30 17.79 21.50 0.34
CA TYR A 30 16.69 21.39 1.29
C TYR A 30 16.72 20.04 2.03
N LEU A 31 16.79 18.91 1.31
CA LEU A 31 16.84 17.59 1.92
C LEU A 31 18.05 17.44 2.86
N LYS A 32 19.23 17.86 2.41
CA LYS A 32 20.47 17.84 3.19
C LYS A 32 20.35 18.67 4.48
N ASN A 33 19.78 19.87 4.39
CA ASN A 33 19.57 20.75 5.55
C ASN A 33 18.55 20.18 6.54
N GLU A 34 17.49 19.52 6.06
CA GLU A 34 16.54 18.83 6.95
C GLU A 34 17.19 17.62 7.63
N LEU A 35 17.94 16.79 6.90
CA LEU A 35 18.67 15.64 7.47
C LEU A 35 19.72 16.06 8.50
N ALA A 36 20.39 17.20 8.30
CA ALA A 36 21.35 17.75 9.27
C ALA A 36 20.73 18.00 10.65
N LYS A 37 19.41 18.22 10.75
CA LYS A 37 18.70 18.42 12.03
C LYS A 37 18.67 17.19 12.92
N LEU A 38 19.00 16.01 12.38
CA LEU A 38 19.18 14.78 13.18
C LEU A 38 20.42 14.83 14.09
N ASN A 39 21.37 15.76 13.84
CA ASN A 39 22.63 15.89 14.57
C ASN A 39 23.48 14.60 14.58
N LEU A 40 23.34 13.77 13.55
CA LEU A 40 24.20 12.61 13.34
C LEU A 40 25.54 13.05 12.74
N LYS A 41 26.63 12.40 13.16
CA LYS A 41 28.00 12.62 12.67
C LYS A 41 28.49 11.40 11.91
N GLY A 42 29.62 11.52 11.23
CA GLY A 42 30.28 10.41 10.55
C GLY A 42 29.70 10.06 9.19
N TYR A 43 28.96 10.97 8.55
CA TYR A 43 28.48 10.74 7.19
C TYR A 43 28.49 12.02 6.34
N SER A 44 28.56 11.82 5.03
CA SER A 44 28.32 12.83 4.00
C SER A 44 27.31 12.31 2.99
N LEU A 45 26.65 13.23 2.28
CA LEU A 45 25.63 12.90 1.28
C LEU A 45 26.15 13.24 -0.10
N LYS A 46 25.80 12.44 -1.09
CA LYS A 46 26.06 12.74 -2.50
C LYS A 46 24.84 12.39 -3.33
N SER A 47 24.48 13.27 -4.26
CA SER A 47 23.50 13.01 -5.30
C SER A 47 24.12 13.25 -6.66
N GLU A 48 23.91 12.33 -7.60
CA GLU A 48 24.45 12.44 -8.95
C GLU A 48 23.49 11.86 -10.00
N ARG A 49 23.53 12.42 -11.21
CA ARG A 49 22.80 11.88 -12.36
C ARG A 49 23.57 10.69 -12.93
N VAL A 50 22.88 9.57 -13.11
CA VAL A 50 23.42 8.34 -13.68
C VAL A 50 22.52 7.83 -14.79
N THR A 51 23.06 6.95 -15.63
CA THR A 51 22.29 6.22 -16.63
C THR A 51 22.34 4.73 -16.31
N LYS A 52 21.19 4.10 -16.11
CA LYS A 52 21.05 2.66 -15.87
C LYS A 52 20.38 2.02 -17.06
N ASN A 53 21.14 1.27 -17.85
CA ASN A 53 20.67 0.60 -19.07
C ASN A 53 19.83 1.53 -19.99
N GLY A 54 20.40 2.70 -20.30
CA GLY A 54 19.79 3.72 -21.17
C GLY A 54 18.79 4.65 -20.47
N LEU A 55 18.38 4.37 -19.22
CA LEU A 55 17.43 5.20 -18.48
C LEU A 55 18.16 6.16 -17.53
N ALA A 56 17.93 7.47 -17.68
CA ALA A 56 18.48 8.49 -16.79
C ALA A 56 17.77 8.46 -15.43
N ALA A 57 18.52 8.52 -14.35
CA ALA A 57 18.01 8.48 -12.98
C ALA A 57 18.96 9.23 -12.03
N THR A 58 18.47 9.53 -10.82
CA THR A 58 19.28 10.12 -9.76
C THR A 58 19.74 9.03 -8.81
N LYS A 59 21.05 8.94 -8.58
CA LYS A 59 21.65 8.11 -7.55
C LYS A 59 21.86 8.94 -6.29
N PHE A 60 21.46 8.40 -5.14
CA PHE A 60 21.66 9.01 -3.82
C PHE A 60 22.56 8.09 -3.00
N ASN A 61 23.67 8.62 -2.48
CA ASN A 61 24.61 7.84 -1.68
C ASN A 61 24.80 8.52 -0.31
N VAL A 62 24.82 7.70 0.73
CA VAL A 62 25.30 8.07 2.07
C VAL A 62 26.72 7.53 2.18
N MET A 63 27.70 8.40 2.41
CA MET A 63 29.12 8.07 2.44
C MET A 63 29.69 8.25 3.85
N ASP A 64 30.64 7.42 4.25
CA ASP A 64 31.38 7.55 5.51
C ASP A 64 32.45 8.66 5.43
N GLU A 65 33.24 8.82 6.50
CA GLU A 65 34.31 9.85 6.58
C GLU A 65 35.46 9.57 5.60
N ASP A 66 35.66 8.31 5.21
CA ASP A 66 36.68 7.88 4.25
C ASP A 66 36.20 7.96 2.79
N GLY A 67 34.93 8.35 2.57
CA GLY A 67 34.31 8.48 1.26
C GLY A 67 33.80 7.17 0.67
N ASN A 68 33.77 6.07 1.44
CA ASN A 68 33.10 4.84 1.03
C ASN A 68 31.59 4.97 1.22
N VAL A 69 30.82 4.23 0.44
CA VAL A 69 29.37 4.24 0.55
C VAL A 69 28.93 3.31 1.69
N PHE A 70 28.16 3.83 2.64
CA PHE A 70 27.55 3.02 3.72
C PHE A 70 26.70 1.88 3.15
N GLY A 71 26.66 0.73 3.83
CA GLY A 71 25.93 -0.45 3.38
C GLY A 71 26.60 -1.20 2.21
N HIS A 72 27.69 -0.66 1.66
CA HIS A 72 28.46 -1.24 0.57
C HIS A 72 29.96 -1.18 0.87
N ALA A 73 30.39 -2.01 1.82
CA ALA A 73 31.80 -2.39 1.85
C ALA A 73 32.21 -2.91 0.45
N PRO A 74 33.32 -2.44 -0.13
CA PRO A 74 33.75 -2.93 -1.43
C PRO A 74 34.03 -4.43 -1.31
N LEU A 75 33.31 -5.25 -2.07
CA LEU A 75 33.64 -6.67 -2.27
C LEU A 75 35.01 -6.88 -2.99
N PHE A 76 35.83 -5.83 -3.08
CA PHE A 76 37.17 -5.84 -3.67
C PHE A 76 38.14 -4.98 -2.84
N ALA A 77 38.39 -5.34 -1.59
CA ALA A 77 39.61 -4.94 -0.89
C ALA A 77 40.06 -6.04 0.07
N HIS A 78 41.17 -6.69 -0.30
CA HIS A 78 42.00 -7.58 0.52
C HIS A 78 41.49 -8.99 0.85
N CYS A 79 41.61 -9.90 -0.12
CA CYS A 79 42.19 -11.21 0.16
C CYS A 79 43.37 -11.45 -0.81
N ARG A 80 44.51 -10.82 -0.51
CA ARG A 80 45.81 -11.29 -0.99
C ARG A 80 46.57 -11.83 0.21
N LYS A 81 46.92 -13.12 0.13
CA LYS A 81 47.73 -13.93 1.05
C LYS A 81 46.96 -14.32 2.32
N THR A 82 46.58 -15.58 2.47
CA THR A 82 47.53 -16.63 2.85
C THR A 82 47.44 -17.89 1.97
N HIS A 83 48.61 -18.28 1.45
CA HIS A 83 48.86 -19.64 1.00
C HIS A 83 48.71 -20.62 2.17
N VAL A 84 47.95 -21.69 1.98
CA VAL A 84 48.22 -22.98 2.60
C VAL A 84 48.19 -24.02 1.49
N HIS A 85 49.27 -24.79 1.40
CA HIS A 85 49.51 -25.84 0.42
C HIS A 85 48.44 -26.94 0.46
N GLY A 86 48.00 -27.38 -0.72
CA GLY A 86 47.17 -28.57 -0.91
C GLY A 86 47.15 -28.93 -2.39
N LEU A 87 48.17 -29.68 -2.81
CA LEU A 87 48.37 -30.23 -4.15
C LEU A 87 47.11 -30.96 -4.66
N ILE A 88 46.57 -30.56 -5.82
CA ILE A 88 46.15 -31.48 -6.88
C ILE A 88 46.49 -30.80 -8.21
N GLU A 89 47.37 -31.43 -8.98
CA GLU A 89 47.86 -30.95 -10.25
C GLU A 89 46.75 -30.88 -11.32
N SER A 90 46.90 -29.85 -12.13
CA SER A 90 46.29 -29.63 -13.42
C SER A 90 46.51 -30.78 -14.40
N GLY A 91 45.46 -31.10 -15.16
CA GLY A 91 45.55 -31.83 -16.42
C GLY A 91 44.29 -31.57 -17.24
N VAL A 92 44.21 -30.41 -17.88
CA VAL A 92 43.31 -30.19 -19.02
C VAL A 92 44.10 -30.62 -20.24
N ASP A 93 43.66 -31.69 -20.89
CA ASP A 93 44.11 -32.08 -22.22
C ASP A 93 42.88 -32.27 -23.12
N ASP A 94 42.97 -31.58 -24.25
CA ASP A 94 42.24 -31.59 -25.51
C ASP A 94 40.94 -32.40 -25.70
N GLY A 95 39.95 -31.69 -26.26
CA GLY A 95 39.52 -31.99 -27.62
C GLY A 95 38.43 -33.04 -27.84
N ASN A 96 37.31 -32.54 -28.38
CA ASN A 96 36.59 -33.11 -29.52
C ASN A 96 35.66 -34.34 -29.34
N GLN A 97 34.49 -34.20 -29.99
CA GLN A 97 33.68 -35.23 -30.65
C GLN A 97 32.71 -36.11 -29.83
N CYS A 98 31.44 -35.70 -29.94
CA CYS A 98 30.26 -36.46 -30.36
C CYS A 98 30.33 -38.00 -30.51
N GLY A 99 29.30 -38.67 -29.97
CA GLY A 99 28.87 -40.04 -30.28
C GLY A 99 28.48 -40.75 -28.97
N GLY A 100 27.22 -40.86 -28.58
CA GLY A 100 26.18 -41.57 -29.32
C GLY A 100 26.36 -43.08 -29.13
N HIS A 101 25.69 -43.68 -28.14
CA HIS A 101 24.84 -44.87 -28.29
C HIS A 101 24.38 -45.44 -26.95
N ASP A 102 23.10 -45.81 -26.96
CA ASP A 102 22.32 -46.48 -25.92
C ASP A 102 22.91 -47.83 -25.49
N HIS A 103 22.53 -48.30 -24.30
CA HIS A 103 21.75 -49.55 -24.17
C HIS A 103 21.26 -49.74 -22.72
N GLU A 104 19.95 -49.96 -22.60
CA GLU A 104 19.29 -50.60 -21.46
C GLU A 104 19.85 -52.00 -21.22
N HIS A 105 19.86 -52.48 -19.98
CA HIS A 105 19.09 -53.66 -19.59
C HIS A 105 18.99 -53.83 -18.07
N ASN A 106 17.78 -54.24 -17.71
CA ASN A 106 17.17 -54.45 -16.41
C ASN A 106 17.65 -55.76 -15.77
N HIS A 107 17.69 -55.87 -14.43
CA HIS A 107 17.33 -57.12 -13.72
C HIS A 107 16.88 -56.88 -12.27
N ASP A 108 15.67 -57.35 -12.02
CA ASP A 108 14.91 -57.45 -10.78
C ASP A 108 15.50 -58.43 -9.74
N ARG A 109 15.27 -58.06 -8.46
CA ARG A 109 14.85 -58.87 -7.28
C ARG A 109 15.73 -60.02 -6.75
N HIS A 110 15.98 -59.98 -5.44
CA HIS A 110 15.33 -60.89 -4.48
C HIS A 110 15.48 -60.44 -3.01
N VAL A 111 14.43 -60.75 -2.24
CA VAL A 111 14.14 -60.44 -0.82
C VAL A 111 14.59 -61.61 0.07
N HIS A 112 14.94 -61.37 1.34
CA HIS A 112 14.34 -62.02 2.53
C HIS A 112 14.92 -61.56 3.88
N ASP A 113 14.00 -61.09 4.73
CA ASP A 113 13.81 -61.28 6.18
C ASP A 113 14.95 -61.80 7.07
N ARG A 114 15.14 -61.13 8.22
CA ARG A 114 14.95 -61.71 9.57
C ARG A 114 15.09 -60.67 10.69
N ASP A 115 14.11 -60.71 11.59
CA ASP A 115 14.07 -60.11 12.93
C ASP A 115 15.25 -60.52 13.82
N HIS A 116 15.67 -59.65 14.74
CA HIS A 116 16.11 -60.00 16.09
C HIS A 116 16.08 -58.77 17.02
N ASP A 117 15.20 -58.84 18.03
CA ASP A 117 15.21 -58.03 19.26
C ASP A 117 16.46 -58.28 20.09
N HIS A 118 16.96 -57.26 20.80
CA HIS A 118 17.53 -57.38 22.15
C HIS A 118 17.54 -56.01 22.88
N ASP A 119 16.77 -55.93 23.95
CA ASP A 119 16.89 -54.95 25.05
C ASP A 119 18.20 -55.15 25.82
N HIS A 120 18.88 -54.06 26.20
CA HIS A 120 19.66 -53.98 27.44
C HIS A 120 19.82 -52.52 27.90
N GLU A 121 19.21 -52.21 29.06
CA GLU A 121 19.54 -51.06 29.91
C GLU A 121 20.86 -51.31 30.66
N HIS A 122 21.75 -50.32 30.69
CA HIS A 122 22.73 -50.17 31.77
C HIS A 122 23.03 -48.69 32.05
N ASN A 123 22.54 -48.22 33.20
CA ASN A 123 23.08 -47.10 33.96
C ASN A 123 24.55 -47.37 34.30
N HIS A 124 25.44 -46.37 34.23
CA HIS A 124 26.44 -46.08 35.28
C HIS A 124 27.01 -44.66 35.13
N SER A 125 26.90 -43.92 36.22
CA SER A 125 27.58 -42.67 36.56
C SER A 125 29.08 -42.88 36.77
N HIS A 126 29.94 -41.95 36.37
CA HIS A 126 31.18 -41.67 37.08
C HIS A 126 31.58 -40.19 36.95
N ASP A 127 31.52 -39.50 38.08
CA ASP A 127 32.30 -38.30 38.39
C ASP A 127 33.79 -38.62 38.29
N HIS A 128 34.55 -37.78 37.61
CA HIS A 128 35.98 -37.60 37.88
C HIS A 128 36.39 -36.15 37.65
N ASP A 129 36.55 -35.44 38.77
CA ASP A 129 37.38 -34.26 38.90
C ASP A 129 38.83 -34.61 38.55
N HIS A 130 39.43 -33.85 37.63
CA HIS A 130 40.88 -33.78 37.50
C HIS A 130 41.31 -32.33 37.29
N GLU A 131 41.72 -31.71 38.41
CA GLU A 131 42.66 -30.59 38.41
C GLU A 131 44.02 -31.09 37.91
N HIS A 132 44.53 -30.50 36.83
CA HIS A 132 45.96 -30.46 36.53
C HIS A 132 46.35 -29.06 36.09
N GLY A 133 46.94 -28.32 37.03
CA GLY A 133 47.71 -27.13 36.74
C GLY A 133 49.07 -27.50 36.15
N HIS A 134 49.41 -26.88 35.02
CA HIS A 134 50.79 -26.66 34.62
C HIS A 134 50.94 -25.22 34.18
N GLY A 135 51.75 -24.48 34.94
CA GLY A 135 52.19 -23.14 34.60
C GLY A 135 53.29 -23.18 33.56
N HIS A 136 53.23 -22.24 32.62
CA HIS A 136 54.40 -21.73 31.93
C HIS A 136 54.39 -20.20 31.96
N VAL A 137 55.59 -19.67 32.13
CA VAL A 137 55.94 -18.31 32.49
C VAL A 137 56.59 -17.63 31.28
N HIS A 138 56.10 -16.42 31.00
CA HIS A 138 56.63 -15.28 30.22
C HIS A 138 57.25 -15.46 28.82
N GLY A 139 56.75 -14.60 27.91
CA GLY A 139 57.61 -13.78 27.05
C GLY A 139 57.44 -14.01 25.55
N GLU A 140 56.53 -13.25 24.92
CA GLU A 140 56.85 -12.35 23.79
C GLU A 140 55.57 -11.64 23.34
N GLU A 141 55.58 -10.30 23.43
CA GLU A 141 54.55 -9.43 22.86
C GLU A 141 54.63 -9.53 21.33
N HIS A 142 53.79 -10.38 20.75
CA HIS A 142 53.42 -10.23 19.35
C HIS A 142 52.24 -9.28 19.27
N ASP A 143 52.58 -8.02 19.03
CA ASP A 143 51.69 -6.94 18.62
C ASP A 143 51.10 -7.33 17.25
N HIS A 144 50.08 -8.18 17.27
CA HIS A 144 49.21 -8.35 16.12
C HIS A 144 48.41 -7.07 15.99
N PRO A 145 48.48 -6.33 14.87
CA PRO A 145 47.56 -5.24 14.64
C PRO A 145 46.20 -5.90 14.56
N HIS A 146 45.42 -5.76 15.64
CA HIS A 146 44.00 -5.96 15.58
C HIS A 146 43.51 -5.02 14.49
N VAL A 147 43.28 -5.57 13.30
CA VAL A 147 42.41 -4.95 12.31
C VAL A 147 41.11 -4.73 13.06
N ARG A 148 40.87 -3.48 13.45
CA ARG A 148 39.57 -3.03 13.91
C ARG A 148 38.62 -3.33 12.75
N VAL A 149 37.95 -4.47 12.82
CA VAL A 149 36.65 -4.59 12.20
C VAL A 149 35.82 -3.57 12.96
N GLU A 150 35.56 -2.44 12.33
CA GLU A 150 34.71 -1.41 12.92
C GLU A 150 33.40 -2.08 13.32
N GLU A 151 33.13 -2.13 14.63
CA GLU A 151 31.82 -2.51 15.14
C GLU A 151 30.81 -1.52 14.55
N HIS A 152 30.05 -1.97 13.56
CA HIS A 152 28.86 -1.27 13.14
C HIS A 152 28.02 -1.02 14.40
N THR A 153 27.83 0.25 14.75
CA THR A 153 27.07 0.62 15.94
C THR A 153 25.63 0.14 15.78
N HIS A 154 25.30 -1.02 16.36
CA HIS A 154 23.96 -1.60 16.30
C HIS A 154 23.01 -0.78 17.17
N ARG A 155 22.12 -0.01 16.54
CA ARG A 155 21.10 0.78 17.24
C ARG A 155 19.80 -0.01 17.37
N GLY A 156 19.18 0.06 18.54
CA GLY A 156 17.82 -0.46 18.75
C GLY A 156 16.73 0.57 18.42
N LEU A 157 15.47 0.13 18.40
CA LEU A 157 14.32 1.00 18.13
C LEU A 157 14.26 2.22 19.07
N ASN A 158 14.59 2.05 20.35
CA ASN A 158 14.53 3.12 21.34
C ASN A 158 15.57 4.22 21.13
N GLU A 159 16.79 3.85 20.75
CA GLU A 159 17.83 4.80 20.42
C GLU A 159 17.44 5.62 19.18
N ILE A 160 16.90 4.96 18.15
CA ILE A 160 16.43 5.63 16.93
C ILE A 160 15.26 6.58 17.22
N LYS A 161 14.27 6.14 18.02
CA LYS A 161 13.17 7.02 18.48
C LYS A 161 13.74 8.25 19.19
N ASN A 162 14.74 8.09 20.05
CA ASN A 162 15.35 9.20 20.77
C ASN A 162 16.06 10.17 19.83
N ILE A 163 16.86 9.67 18.88
CA ILE A 163 17.51 10.50 17.84
C ILE A 163 16.47 11.33 17.08
N ILE A 164 15.39 10.69 16.62
CA ILE A 164 14.33 11.37 15.85
C ILE A 164 13.59 12.39 16.73
N ASN A 165 13.23 12.03 17.97
CA ASN A 165 12.46 12.90 18.85
C ASN A 165 13.23 14.14 19.30
N LEU A 166 14.53 14.01 19.57
CA LEU A 166 15.42 15.12 19.97
C LEU A 166 15.82 16.03 18.80
N SER A 167 15.64 15.60 17.56
CA SER A 167 15.93 16.40 16.37
C SER A 167 15.03 17.64 16.25
N ALA A 168 15.44 18.61 15.43
CA ALA A 168 14.61 19.78 15.07
C ALA A 168 13.68 19.53 13.86
N LEU A 169 13.47 18.27 13.48
CA LEU A 169 12.54 17.90 12.41
C LEU A 169 11.10 18.27 12.76
N ASN A 170 10.27 18.49 11.73
CA ASN A 170 8.85 18.74 11.96
C ASN A 170 8.12 17.48 12.47
N ASN A 171 6.93 17.68 13.06
CA ASN A 171 6.18 16.61 13.71
C ASN A 171 5.68 15.53 12.74
N ASN A 172 5.39 15.87 11.49
CA ASN A 172 4.92 14.89 10.49
C ASN A 172 6.05 13.93 10.12
N VAL A 173 7.24 14.48 9.83
CA VAL A 173 8.45 13.72 9.53
C VAL A 173 8.79 12.80 10.69
N LYS A 174 8.83 13.32 11.93
CA LYS A 174 9.12 12.50 13.13
C LYS A 174 8.14 11.33 13.26
N LYS A 175 6.84 11.60 13.17
CA LYS A 175 5.79 10.57 13.27
C LYS A 175 5.92 9.51 12.17
N LEU A 176 6.15 9.93 10.94
CA LEU A 176 6.28 9.02 9.80
C LEU A 176 7.53 8.14 9.92
N SER A 177 8.69 8.73 10.21
CA SER A 177 9.94 7.98 10.38
C SER A 177 9.83 6.94 11.50
N ILE A 178 9.30 7.32 12.67
CA ILE A 178 9.10 6.38 13.79
C ILE A 178 8.13 5.26 13.41
N LYS A 179 7.08 5.56 12.63
CA LYS A 179 6.13 4.54 12.15
C LYS A 179 6.81 3.53 11.20
N ILE A 180 7.68 3.99 10.31
CA ILE A 180 8.47 3.11 9.42
C ILE A 180 9.38 2.20 10.25
N PHE A 181 10.16 2.77 11.18
CA PHE A 181 11.05 1.99 12.05
C PHE A 181 10.30 0.99 12.93
N ARG A 182 9.12 1.37 13.43
CA ARG A 182 8.27 0.47 14.21
C ARG A 182 7.83 -0.74 13.39
N ASN A 183 7.41 -0.55 12.14
CA ASN A 183 7.02 -1.67 11.26
C ASN A 183 8.20 -2.64 11.05
N ILE A 184 9.42 -2.11 10.87
CA ILE A 184 10.63 -2.95 10.76
C ILE A 184 10.87 -3.70 12.06
N ALA A 185 10.82 -3.01 13.22
CA ALA A 185 10.99 -3.64 14.52
C ALA A 185 9.95 -4.74 14.80
N GLU A 186 8.70 -4.56 14.39
CA GLU A 186 7.65 -5.57 14.52
C GLU A 186 7.96 -6.82 13.67
N ALA A 187 8.49 -6.63 12.45
CA ALA A 187 8.92 -7.74 11.61
C ALA A 187 10.14 -8.47 12.21
N GLU A 188 11.16 -7.74 12.63
CA GLU A 188 12.39 -8.29 13.23
C GLU A 188 12.11 -9.01 14.56
N SER A 189 11.32 -8.39 15.44
CA SER A 189 10.86 -8.96 16.71
C SER A 189 10.24 -10.34 16.51
N LYS A 190 9.42 -10.49 15.47
CA LYS A 190 8.78 -11.75 15.12
C LYS A 190 9.77 -12.77 14.55
N MET A 191 10.68 -12.35 13.67
CA MET A 191 11.67 -13.25 13.07
C MET A 191 12.66 -13.79 14.11
N HIS A 192 13.01 -12.97 15.10
CA HIS A 192 13.95 -13.32 16.15
C HIS A 192 13.27 -13.76 17.46
N ASN A 193 11.95 -13.89 17.47
CA ASN A 193 11.13 -14.28 18.63
C ASN A 193 11.52 -13.53 19.93
N MET A 194 11.57 -12.21 19.85
CA MET A 194 11.97 -11.35 20.96
C MET A 194 11.02 -10.16 21.13
N ASP A 195 11.05 -9.53 22.30
CA ASP A 195 10.29 -8.31 22.56
C ASP A 195 10.74 -7.18 21.60
N ILE A 196 9.78 -6.45 21.04
CA ILE A 196 10.03 -5.32 20.13
C ILE A 196 10.97 -4.27 20.72
N GLU A 197 10.89 -4.05 22.04
CA GLU A 197 11.73 -3.05 22.72
C GLU A 197 13.18 -3.53 22.90
N LYS A 198 13.46 -4.82 22.69
CA LYS A 198 14.80 -5.44 22.72
C LYS A 198 15.38 -5.69 21.33
N VAL A 199 14.68 -5.29 20.27
CA VAL A 199 15.18 -5.46 18.90
C VAL A 199 16.43 -4.61 18.68
N HIS A 200 17.52 -5.28 18.31
CA HIS A 200 18.73 -4.66 17.78
C HIS A 200 18.74 -4.87 16.27
N PHE A 201 18.79 -3.77 15.51
CA PHE A 201 18.81 -3.87 14.06
C PHE A 201 20.21 -4.26 13.57
N HIS A 202 20.31 -5.41 12.92
CA HIS A 202 21.57 -5.89 12.36
C HIS A 202 21.90 -5.18 11.04
N GLU A 203 20.89 -4.90 10.22
CA GLU A 203 21.07 -4.33 8.87
C GLU A 203 20.41 -2.95 8.72
N VAL A 204 19.45 -2.60 9.58
CA VAL A 204 18.62 -1.39 9.46
C VAL A 204 18.94 -0.31 10.52
N GLY A 205 19.84 -0.59 11.45
CA GLY A 205 20.25 0.34 12.53
C GLY A 205 21.39 1.30 12.14
N ALA A 206 21.99 1.04 10.97
CA ALA A 206 23.10 1.80 10.44
C ALA A 206 22.66 3.20 9.95
N ILE A 207 23.65 4.08 9.75
CA ILE A 207 23.42 5.48 9.43
C ILE A 207 22.68 5.63 8.09
N ASP A 208 23.04 4.85 7.08
CA ASP A 208 22.36 4.78 5.78
C ASP A 208 20.85 4.55 5.91
N SER A 209 20.45 3.53 6.68
CA SER A 209 19.03 3.21 6.88
C SER A 209 18.26 4.32 7.60
N ILE A 210 18.90 5.01 8.56
CA ILE A 210 18.30 6.18 9.21
C ILE A 210 18.12 7.34 8.23
N ILE A 211 19.15 7.63 7.44
CA ILE A 211 19.09 8.68 6.42
C ILE A 211 18.04 8.35 5.35
N ASP A 212 17.94 7.10 4.93
CA ASP A 212 16.98 6.63 3.93
C ASP A 212 15.53 6.79 4.40
N ILE A 213 15.22 6.32 5.62
CA ILE A 213 13.88 6.37 6.18
C ILE A 213 13.49 7.81 6.48
N VAL A 214 14.36 8.57 7.15
CA VAL A 214 14.06 9.96 7.51
C VAL A 214 14.03 10.86 6.26
N GLY A 215 14.95 10.65 5.33
CA GLY A 215 14.99 11.37 4.06
C GLY A 215 13.76 11.11 3.20
N THR A 216 13.28 9.87 3.16
CA THR A 216 11.99 9.54 2.54
C THR A 216 10.84 10.28 3.21
N ALA A 217 10.78 10.27 4.54
CA ALA A 217 9.73 10.98 5.28
C ALA A 217 9.75 12.50 5.03
N ILE A 218 10.94 13.12 4.94
CA ILE A 218 11.12 14.52 4.55
C ILE A 218 10.59 14.77 3.13
N CYS A 219 10.93 13.91 2.17
CA CYS A 219 10.49 14.06 0.79
C CYS A 219 8.97 13.96 0.65
N VAL A 220 8.35 12.99 1.34
CA VAL A 220 6.89 12.80 1.37
C VAL A 220 6.18 14.01 1.96
N ASP A 221 6.64 14.51 3.10
CA ASP A 221 6.07 15.70 3.76
C ASP A 221 6.26 16.96 2.89
N ARG A 222 7.47 17.15 2.33
CA ARG A 222 7.78 18.30 1.47
C ARG A 222 6.93 18.34 0.20
N MET A 223 6.68 17.18 -0.41
CA MET A 223 5.82 17.07 -1.58
C MET A 223 4.34 17.22 -1.23
N GLY A 224 3.94 17.11 0.04
CA GLY A 224 2.56 17.20 0.48
C GLY A 224 1.70 16.07 -0.09
N ILE A 225 2.21 14.83 -0.03
CA ILE A 225 1.51 13.65 -0.54
C ILE A 225 0.35 13.28 0.41
N ASP A 226 -0.86 13.16 -0.13
CA ASP A 226 -2.05 12.78 0.64
C ASP A 226 -2.25 11.26 0.68
N LYS A 227 -1.96 10.57 -0.43
CA LYS A 227 -2.20 9.12 -0.57
C LYS A 227 -1.12 8.46 -1.43
N CYS A 228 -0.64 7.29 -1.01
CA CYS A 228 0.35 6.51 -1.75
C CYS A 228 -0.22 5.17 -2.24
N PHE A 229 0.21 4.75 -3.42
CA PHE A 229 -0.10 3.48 -4.05
C PHE A 229 1.20 2.83 -4.52
N VAL A 230 1.16 1.52 -4.75
CA VAL A 230 2.32 0.75 -5.20
C VAL A 230 1.89 -0.24 -6.29
N SER A 231 2.76 -0.47 -7.27
CA SER A 231 2.60 -1.53 -8.27
C SER A 231 2.70 -2.93 -7.64
N LYS A 232 2.55 -3.97 -8.47
CA LYS A 232 2.99 -5.32 -8.05
C LYS A 232 4.47 -5.27 -7.67
N ILE A 233 4.83 -5.95 -6.60
CA ILE A 233 6.16 -5.86 -5.98
C ILE A 233 7.01 -7.03 -6.48
N PRO A 234 8.14 -6.79 -7.18
CA PRO A 234 8.96 -7.88 -7.71
C PRO A 234 9.73 -8.55 -6.59
N VAL A 235 9.63 -9.87 -6.54
CA VAL A 235 10.32 -10.74 -5.60
C VAL A 235 10.96 -11.90 -6.32
N SER A 236 12.05 -12.40 -5.77
CA SER A 236 12.83 -13.47 -6.38
C SER A 236 12.89 -14.64 -5.42
N PHE A 237 12.53 -15.83 -5.88
CA PHE A 237 12.50 -17.05 -5.07
C PHE A 237 13.87 -17.75 -5.13
N SER A 238 14.91 -17.07 -4.63
CA SER A 238 16.30 -17.53 -4.60
C SER A 238 16.86 -17.53 -3.17
N PHE A 239 18.18 -17.52 -3.01
CA PHE A 239 18.84 -17.30 -1.73
C PHE A 239 19.78 -16.09 -1.83
N ILE A 240 19.92 -15.35 -0.73
CA ILE A 240 20.82 -14.20 -0.58
C ILE A 240 21.77 -14.41 0.60
N GLN A 241 22.89 -13.70 0.59
CA GLN A 241 23.84 -13.69 1.70
C GLN A 241 23.52 -12.52 2.61
N THR A 242 23.33 -12.79 3.90
CA THR A 242 23.06 -11.82 4.96
C THR A 242 24.13 -11.91 6.05
N SER A 243 24.05 -11.01 7.03
CA SER A 243 24.83 -11.07 8.28
C SER A 243 24.60 -12.38 9.07
N HIS A 244 23.48 -13.06 8.81
CA HIS A 244 23.07 -14.32 9.43
C HIS A 244 23.29 -15.54 8.52
N GLY A 245 24.14 -15.41 7.50
CA GLY A 245 24.46 -16.48 6.56
C GLY A 245 23.58 -16.47 5.32
N ARG A 246 23.29 -17.65 4.76
CA ARG A 246 22.52 -17.76 3.52
C ARG A 246 21.03 -17.87 3.83
N TRP A 247 20.27 -16.85 3.48
CA TRP A 247 18.83 -16.74 3.76
C TRP A 247 17.99 -16.87 2.49
N PRO A 248 16.71 -17.30 2.60
CA PRO A 248 15.78 -17.25 1.47
C PRO A 248 15.60 -15.81 0.99
N ASN A 249 15.33 -15.67 -0.31
CA ASN A 249 14.92 -14.44 -0.96
C ASN A 249 13.44 -14.60 -1.33
N PRO A 250 12.56 -13.63 -1.02
CA PRO A 250 12.79 -12.43 -0.20
C PRO A 250 13.28 -12.73 1.22
N ALA A 251 14.05 -11.81 1.80
CA ALA A 251 14.43 -11.90 3.21
C ALA A 251 13.17 -12.05 4.09
N PRO A 252 13.20 -12.87 5.16
CA PRO A 252 12.03 -13.12 6.00
C PRO A 252 11.37 -11.84 6.55
N ALA A 253 12.16 -10.85 6.97
CA ALA A 253 11.66 -9.56 7.44
C ALA A 253 10.93 -8.77 6.34
N SER A 254 11.52 -8.69 5.14
CA SER A 254 10.90 -8.08 3.95
C SER A 254 9.57 -8.77 3.63
N LEU A 255 9.52 -10.10 3.67
CA LEU A 255 8.29 -10.85 3.38
C LEU A 255 7.20 -10.65 4.43
N GLU A 256 7.56 -10.53 5.71
CA GLU A 256 6.61 -10.21 6.79
C GLU A 256 5.98 -8.83 6.60
N LEU A 257 6.79 -7.83 6.21
CA LEU A 257 6.34 -6.46 5.93
C LEU A 257 5.37 -6.42 4.74
N LEU A 258 5.64 -7.21 3.70
CA LEU A 258 4.88 -7.23 2.44
C LEU A 258 3.58 -8.06 2.48
N LYS A 259 3.16 -8.58 3.65
CA LYS A 259 1.86 -9.24 3.77
C LYS A 259 0.71 -8.34 3.31
N ASN A 260 -0.21 -8.95 2.56
CA ASN A 260 -1.37 -8.35 1.89
C ASN A 260 -1.06 -7.49 0.66
N PHE A 261 0.21 -7.37 0.25
CA PHE A 261 0.56 -6.75 -1.03
C PHE A 261 0.63 -7.80 -2.14
N THR A 262 0.37 -7.37 -3.38
CA THR A 262 0.48 -8.23 -4.55
C THR A 262 1.94 -8.38 -4.96
N LEU A 263 2.47 -9.60 -4.88
CA LEU A 263 3.83 -9.93 -5.29
C LEU A 263 3.86 -10.41 -6.75
N THR A 264 4.95 -10.14 -7.45
CA THR A 264 5.21 -10.69 -8.79
C THR A 264 6.59 -11.34 -8.84
N LYS A 265 6.71 -12.46 -9.54
CA LYS A 265 8.00 -13.16 -9.67
C LYS A 265 8.95 -12.37 -10.57
N SER A 266 10.20 -12.21 -10.13
CA SER A 266 11.33 -11.74 -10.93
C SER A 266 12.33 -12.87 -11.19
N GLY A 267 13.02 -12.79 -12.33
CA GLY A 267 14.13 -13.68 -12.69
C GLY A 267 15.47 -13.29 -12.06
N VAL A 268 15.55 -12.11 -11.42
CA VAL A 268 16.80 -11.59 -10.87
C VAL A 268 17.12 -12.25 -9.53
N GLY A 269 18.19 -13.04 -9.43
CA GLY A 269 18.56 -13.76 -8.21
C GLY A 269 19.06 -12.91 -7.02
N LYS A 270 18.79 -11.61 -6.99
CA LYS A 270 19.20 -10.64 -5.95
C LYS A 270 17.98 -10.16 -5.16
N GLU A 271 18.21 -9.53 -4.01
CA GLU A 271 17.14 -8.84 -3.28
C GLU A 271 16.78 -7.56 -4.05
N LEU A 272 15.54 -7.52 -4.56
CA LEU A 272 15.04 -6.36 -5.32
C LEU A 272 14.33 -5.34 -4.42
N VAL A 273 13.71 -5.82 -3.34
CA VAL A 273 13.05 -4.96 -2.35
C VAL A 273 13.69 -5.23 -1.01
N THR A 274 14.43 -4.25 -0.51
CA THR A 274 15.13 -4.35 0.77
C THR A 274 14.15 -4.23 1.94
N PRO A 275 14.53 -4.61 3.17
CA PRO A 275 13.69 -4.41 4.36
C PRO A 275 13.22 -2.96 4.51
N THR A 276 14.10 -1.99 4.22
CA THR A 276 13.79 -0.55 4.22
C THR A 276 12.73 -0.19 3.16
N GLY A 277 12.88 -0.68 1.92
CA GLY A 277 11.90 -0.46 0.87
C GLY A 277 10.53 -1.07 1.21
N ALA A 278 10.51 -2.30 1.71
CA ALA A 278 9.30 -2.98 2.15
C ALA A 278 8.58 -2.24 3.28
N ALA A 279 9.34 -1.69 4.23
CA ALA A 279 8.79 -0.91 5.35
C ALA A 279 8.21 0.44 4.92
N ILE A 280 8.85 1.12 3.97
CA ILE A 280 8.33 2.35 3.35
C ILE A 280 6.98 2.04 2.68
N ILE A 281 6.91 0.98 1.86
CA ILE A 281 5.68 0.52 1.21
C ILE A 281 4.60 0.23 2.26
N LYS A 282 4.91 -0.61 3.25
CA LYS A 282 3.98 -0.99 4.33
C LYS A 282 3.40 0.20 5.08
N THR A 283 4.20 1.26 5.24
CA THR A 283 3.82 2.42 6.04
C THR A 283 2.98 3.43 5.26
N LEU A 284 3.36 3.65 3.99
CA LEU A 284 2.80 4.70 3.14
C LEU A 284 1.64 4.22 2.27
N CYS A 285 1.72 2.99 1.77
CA CYS A 285 0.80 2.48 0.76
C CYS A 285 -0.30 1.62 1.39
N GLU A 286 -1.48 1.67 0.79
CA GLU A 286 -2.54 0.72 1.10
C GLU A 286 -2.25 -0.62 0.39
N PRO A 287 -2.46 -1.77 1.07
CA PRO A 287 -2.34 -3.08 0.44
C PRO A 287 -3.34 -3.17 -0.72
N ALA A 288 -2.83 -3.29 -1.95
CA ALA A 288 -3.64 -3.13 -3.15
C ALA A 288 -4.26 -4.46 -3.62
N GLU A 289 -5.59 -4.50 -3.65
CA GLU A 289 -6.38 -5.24 -4.64
C GLU A 289 -6.72 -4.36 -5.87
N CYS A 290 -6.26 -3.11 -5.93
CA CYS A 290 -6.68 -2.14 -6.94
C CYS A 290 -5.52 -1.63 -7.80
N ASP A 291 -5.72 -1.56 -9.11
CA ASP A 291 -4.98 -0.66 -9.98
C ASP A 291 -4.98 0.77 -9.39
N PRO A 292 -3.91 1.57 -9.58
CA PRO A 292 -3.92 2.94 -9.10
C PRO A 292 -5.15 3.69 -9.63
N PRO A 293 -5.77 4.55 -8.82
CA PRO A 293 -6.90 5.35 -9.32
C PRO A 293 -6.44 6.25 -10.46
N ASP A 294 -7.36 6.66 -11.33
CA ASP A 294 -7.06 7.72 -12.30
C ASP A 294 -6.62 9.01 -11.57
N PHE A 295 -5.47 9.56 -11.96
CA PHE A 295 -4.96 10.85 -11.51
C PHE A 295 -4.28 11.58 -12.67
N VAL A 296 -4.27 12.92 -12.62
CA VAL A 296 -3.52 13.73 -13.59
C VAL A 296 -2.07 13.73 -13.16
N LEU A 297 -1.21 13.10 -13.96
CA LEU A 297 0.23 13.04 -13.74
C LEU A 297 0.83 14.45 -13.80
N ASP A 298 1.58 14.83 -12.77
CA ASP A 298 2.29 16.12 -12.67
C ASP A 298 3.80 15.92 -12.78
N LYS A 299 4.36 14.99 -11.99
CA LYS A 299 5.81 14.74 -11.95
C LYS A 299 6.12 13.25 -12.04
N ILE A 300 7.28 12.96 -12.61
CA ILE A 300 7.89 11.63 -12.63
C ILE A 300 9.29 11.78 -12.04
N GLY A 301 9.74 10.78 -11.30
CA GLY A 301 11.13 10.70 -10.85
C GLY A 301 11.66 9.28 -10.88
N TYR A 302 12.95 9.16 -11.16
CA TYR A 302 13.68 7.89 -11.24
C TYR A 302 14.85 7.88 -10.27
N GLY A 303 14.86 6.91 -9.35
CA GLY A 303 15.93 6.69 -8.40
C GLY A 303 16.73 5.44 -8.73
N ALA A 304 18.05 5.58 -8.91
CA ALA A 304 18.91 4.48 -9.33
C ALA A 304 19.38 3.63 -8.16
N GLY A 305 19.25 2.30 -8.29
CA GLY A 305 19.81 1.34 -7.35
C GLY A 305 21.27 0.99 -7.68
N TYR A 306 21.92 0.28 -6.76
CA TYR A 306 23.34 -0.05 -6.88
C TYR A 306 23.63 -1.11 -7.93
N HIS A 307 22.87 -2.21 -7.93
CA HIS A 307 23.10 -3.33 -8.85
C HIS A 307 22.89 -2.94 -10.32
N ASP A 308 23.58 -3.66 -11.20
CA ASP A 308 23.38 -3.62 -12.64
C ASP A 308 22.74 -4.94 -13.09
N PHE A 309 21.63 -4.82 -13.81
CA PHE A 309 20.88 -5.95 -14.35
C PHE A 309 20.72 -5.78 -15.88
N GLU A 310 20.18 -6.80 -16.54
CA GLU A 310 19.80 -6.73 -17.97
C GLU A 310 18.70 -5.71 -18.26
N HIS A 311 18.00 -5.23 -17.22
CA HIS A 311 17.04 -4.13 -17.26
C HIS A 311 17.51 -2.99 -16.34
N PRO A 312 17.00 -1.75 -16.49
CA PRO A 312 17.31 -0.67 -15.57
C PRO A 312 16.99 -1.07 -14.13
N ASN A 313 17.94 -0.89 -13.21
CA ASN A 313 17.72 -0.99 -11.78
C ASN A 313 17.35 0.40 -11.24
N VAL A 314 16.10 0.80 -11.43
CA VAL A 314 15.60 2.11 -11.01
C VAL A 314 14.18 2.01 -10.44
N LEU A 315 13.91 2.73 -9.36
CA LEU A 315 12.55 2.96 -8.87
C LEU A 315 11.95 4.11 -9.67
N ARG A 316 10.75 3.94 -10.21
CA ARG A 316 9.98 5.05 -10.77
C ARG A 316 8.92 5.49 -9.76
N ILE A 317 8.82 6.80 -9.54
CA ILE A 317 7.68 7.41 -8.87
C ILE A 317 6.88 8.27 -9.83
N MET A 318 5.58 8.28 -9.64
CA MET A 318 4.65 9.17 -10.34
C MET A 318 3.87 9.97 -9.31
N ILE A 319 3.94 11.29 -9.39
CA ILE A 319 3.23 12.21 -8.51
C ILE A 319 2.20 12.93 -9.36
N GLY A 320 0.97 13.01 -8.86
CA GLY A 320 -0.09 13.72 -9.57
C GLY A 320 -1.23 14.13 -8.67
N GLU A 321 -2.23 14.75 -9.27
CA GLU A 321 -3.44 15.16 -8.56
C GLU A 321 -4.62 14.31 -9.01
N LYS A 322 -5.19 13.59 -8.04
CA LYS A 322 -6.57 13.15 -8.16
C LYS A 322 -7.44 14.35 -7.83
N LYS A 323 -8.10 14.91 -8.85
CA LYS A 323 -9.19 15.84 -8.62
C LYS A 323 -10.18 15.13 -7.71
N LYS A 324 -10.58 15.78 -6.60
CA LYS A 324 -11.79 15.34 -5.90
C LYS A 324 -12.83 15.28 -7.00
N SER A 325 -13.41 14.11 -7.22
CA SER A 325 -14.55 13.99 -8.10
C SER A 325 -15.64 14.91 -7.55
N GLU A 326 -15.69 16.17 -7.99
CA GLU A 326 -16.92 16.62 -8.62
C GLU A 326 -17.23 15.50 -9.60
N LYS A 327 -18.31 14.77 -9.30
CA LYS A 327 -18.73 13.53 -9.98
C LYS A 327 -18.14 13.45 -11.38
N PRO A 328 -17.49 12.35 -11.77
CA PRO A 328 -16.86 12.27 -13.08
C PRO A 328 -17.84 12.83 -14.09
N ALA A 329 -17.50 13.96 -14.71
CA ALA A 329 -18.20 14.42 -15.88
C ALA A 329 -18.04 13.24 -16.83
N ALA A 330 -19.09 12.46 -16.94
CA ALA A 330 -19.00 11.12 -17.44
C ALA A 330 -18.77 11.25 -18.94
N THR A 331 -17.51 11.41 -19.34
CA THR A 331 -17.10 11.56 -20.73
C THR A 331 -17.37 10.28 -21.53
N ASN A 332 -17.69 9.17 -20.84
CA ASN A 332 -18.16 7.91 -21.43
C ASN A 332 -19.60 7.53 -21.04
N CYS A 333 -20.38 8.37 -20.34
CA CYS A 333 -21.78 8.03 -20.08
C CYS A 333 -22.57 8.15 -21.39
N PRO A 334 -23.32 7.11 -21.80
CA PRO A 334 -24.06 7.11 -23.08
C PRO A 334 -25.01 8.31 -23.25
N VAL A 335 -25.43 8.94 -22.15
CA VAL A 335 -26.36 10.07 -22.16
C VAL A 335 -25.68 11.44 -21.98
N ALA A 336 -24.34 11.52 -21.97
CA ALA A 336 -23.61 12.78 -21.77
C ALA A 336 -23.95 13.85 -22.83
N GLY A 337 -24.09 13.45 -24.10
CA GLY A 337 -24.54 14.35 -25.17
C GLY A 337 -25.94 14.90 -24.95
N ALA A 338 -26.87 14.05 -24.47
CA ALA A 338 -28.22 14.47 -24.12
C ALA A 338 -28.23 15.40 -22.88
N ALA A 339 -27.36 15.13 -21.90
CA ALA A 339 -27.21 15.98 -20.72
C ALA A 339 -26.77 17.40 -21.10
N LEU A 340 -25.78 17.52 -22.00
CA LEU A 340 -25.31 18.81 -22.52
C LEU A 340 -26.44 19.56 -23.25
N ALA A 341 -27.16 18.88 -24.15
CA ALA A 341 -28.25 19.48 -24.91
C ALA A 341 -29.42 19.97 -24.04
N LEU A 342 -29.61 19.37 -22.86
CA LEU A 342 -30.68 19.71 -21.92
C LEU A 342 -30.19 20.57 -20.74
N GLY A 343 -28.90 20.91 -20.66
CA GLY A 343 -28.33 21.64 -19.51
C GLY A 343 -28.39 20.87 -18.19
N CYS A 344 -28.47 19.53 -18.26
CA CYS A 344 -28.57 18.62 -17.12
C CYS A 344 -27.19 18.09 -16.70
N GLU A 345 -27.17 17.43 -15.55
CA GLU A 345 -26.07 16.56 -15.13
C GLU A 345 -26.34 15.13 -15.62
N SER A 346 -25.27 14.36 -15.82
CA SER A 346 -25.34 12.92 -16.06
C SER A 346 -24.46 12.18 -15.06
N ASP A 347 -24.99 11.10 -14.50
CA ASP A 347 -24.23 10.14 -13.71
C ASP A 347 -24.61 8.70 -14.08
N GLU A 348 -23.87 7.74 -13.54
CA GLU A 348 -24.23 6.32 -13.61
C GLU A 348 -24.50 5.79 -12.20
N ILE A 349 -25.41 4.84 -12.11
CA ILE A 349 -25.85 4.21 -10.86
C ILE A 349 -26.02 2.71 -11.08
N ASP A 350 -25.98 1.94 -10.01
CA ASP A 350 -26.35 0.53 -10.03
C ASP A 350 -27.79 0.35 -9.56
N LEU A 351 -28.59 -0.42 -10.31
CA LEU A 351 -29.84 -0.99 -9.84
C LEU A 351 -29.60 -2.42 -9.40
N LEU A 352 -29.82 -2.66 -8.10
CA LEU A 352 -29.75 -3.98 -7.50
C LEU A 352 -31.18 -4.51 -7.33
N THR A 353 -31.48 -5.67 -7.91
CA THR A 353 -32.81 -6.28 -7.84
C THR A 353 -32.77 -7.70 -7.30
N ALA A 354 -33.73 -8.04 -6.44
CA ALA A 354 -33.94 -9.37 -5.88
C ALA A 354 -35.43 -9.69 -5.79
N ASN A 355 -35.79 -10.95 -6.05
CA ASN A 355 -37.15 -11.45 -5.87
C ASN A 355 -37.19 -12.30 -4.60
N ILE A 356 -38.15 -12.04 -3.74
CA ILE A 356 -38.22 -12.60 -2.39
C ILE A 356 -39.64 -13.14 -2.15
N ASP A 357 -39.80 -14.46 -2.08
CA ASP A 357 -41.09 -15.15 -1.90
C ASP A 357 -41.27 -15.83 -0.53
N ASP A 358 -40.23 -15.80 0.31
CA ASP A 358 -40.15 -16.56 1.58
C ASP A 358 -39.75 -15.70 2.79
N MET A 359 -39.97 -14.38 2.71
CA MET A 359 -39.70 -13.40 3.78
C MET A 359 -41.00 -12.73 4.24
N ALA A 360 -41.15 -12.55 5.55
CA ALA A 360 -42.31 -11.83 6.09
C ALA A 360 -42.21 -10.32 5.77
N PRO A 361 -43.34 -9.66 5.42
CA PRO A 361 -43.31 -8.25 5.00
C PRO A 361 -42.81 -7.25 6.06
N GLU A 362 -42.92 -7.58 7.34
CA GLU A 362 -42.50 -6.71 8.45
C GLU A 362 -40.99 -6.42 8.46
N TYR A 363 -40.17 -7.31 7.90
CA TYR A 363 -38.72 -7.14 7.84
C TYR A 363 -38.26 -6.16 6.75
N PHE A 364 -39.15 -5.76 5.84
CA PHE A 364 -38.80 -4.78 4.81
C PHE A 364 -38.59 -3.38 5.38
N ASP A 365 -39.26 -3.03 6.48
CA ASP A 365 -39.12 -1.70 7.10
C ASP A 365 -37.67 -1.47 7.58
N SER A 366 -37.14 -2.41 8.37
CA SER A 366 -35.75 -2.37 8.83
C SER A 366 -34.74 -2.44 7.69
N LEU A 367 -35.04 -3.22 6.64
CA LEU A 367 -34.19 -3.32 5.45
C LEU A 367 -34.10 -1.96 4.74
N ILE A 368 -35.23 -1.30 4.50
CA ILE A 368 -35.28 0.00 3.82
C ILE A 368 -34.49 1.04 4.63
N ASP A 369 -34.69 1.08 5.94
CA ASP A 369 -33.96 2.01 6.81
C ASP A 369 -32.44 1.80 6.77
N GLU A 370 -31.98 0.55 6.86
CA GLU A 370 -30.55 0.24 6.79
C GLU A 370 -29.94 0.57 5.42
N LEU A 371 -30.67 0.29 4.33
CA LEU A 371 -30.24 0.62 2.97
C LEU A 371 -30.15 2.14 2.75
N MET A 372 -31.17 2.89 3.20
CA MET A 372 -31.18 4.34 3.11
C MET A 372 -30.07 4.96 3.97
N ALA A 373 -29.85 4.44 5.19
CA ALA A 373 -28.75 4.86 6.06
C ALA A 373 -27.37 4.53 5.47
N ALA A 374 -27.25 3.43 4.72
CA ALA A 374 -26.02 3.05 4.04
C ALA A 374 -25.67 3.92 2.83
N GLY A 375 -26.61 4.74 2.34
CA GLY A 375 -26.43 5.69 1.25
C GLY A 375 -27.13 5.30 -0.06
N ALA A 376 -28.13 4.41 -0.03
CA ALA A 376 -28.99 4.17 -1.19
C ALA A 376 -29.64 5.47 -1.67
N LEU A 377 -29.73 5.63 -2.98
CA LEU A 377 -30.37 6.77 -3.63
C LEU A 377 -31.90 6.65 -3.60
N ASP A 378 -32.40 5.42 -3.73
CA ASP A 378 -33.81 5.07 -3.65
C ASP A 378 -33.97 3.57 -3.37
N VAL A 379 -35.09 3.20 -2.73
CA VAL A 379 -35.46 1.81 -2.45
C VAL A 379 -36.95 1.64 -2.71
N SER A 380 -37.32 0.62 -3.49
CA SER A 380 -38.72 0.33 -3.81
C SER A 380 -39.02 -1.16 -3.73
N LEU A 381 -40.28 -1.46 -3.42
CA LEU A 381 -40.83 -2.81 -3.39
C LEU A 381 -42.01 -2.90 -4.33
N ALA A 382 -42.01 -3.89 -5.22
CA ALA A 382 -43.13 -4.21 -6.09
C ALA A 382 -43.68 -5.59 -5.76
N HIS A 383 -45.00 -5.75 -5.76
CA HIS A 383 -45.62 -7.06 -5.65
C HIS A 383 -45.51 -7.81 -6.98
N ILE A 384 -45.04 -9.05 -6.91
CA ILE A 384 -44.94 -9.95 -8.06
C ILE A 384 -45.53 -11.32 -7.73
N LEU A 385 -45.82 -12.11 -8.77
CA LEU A 385 -46.21 -13.51 -8.64
C LEU A 385 -45.09 -14.38 -9.20
N MET A 386 -44.60 -15.32 -8.39
CA MET A 386 -43.54 -16.26 -8.77
C MET A 386 -44.09 -17.65 -9.11
N LYS A 387 -43.21 -18.54 -9.57
CA LYS A 387 -43.54 -19.94 -9.88
C LYS A 387 -44.32 -20.59 -8.73
N LYS A 388 -45.19 -21.55 -9.07
CA LYS A 388 -46.11 -22.20 -8.11
C LYS A 388 -47.14 -21.23 -7.50
N GLY A 389 -47.39 -20.09 -8.15
CA GLY A 389 -48.41 -19.12 -7.73
C GLY A 389 -48.09 -18.42 -6.41
N ARG A 390 -46.81 -18.29 -6.06
CA ARG A 390 -46.38 -17.68 -4.79
C ARG A 390 -46.38 -16.16 -4.91
N PRO A 391 -47.11 -15.44 -4.05
CA PRO A 391 -46.94 -13.99 -3.91
C PRO A 391 -45.55 -13.68 -3.39
N ALA A 392 -44.90 -12.67 -3.96
CA ALA A 392 -43.54 -12.29 -3.63
C ALA A 392 -43.34 -10.77 -3.80
N PHE A 393 -42.19 -10.29 -3.33
CA PHE A 393 -41.75 -8.91 -3.53
C PHE A 393 -40.52 -8.86 -4.42
N GLU A 394 -40.52 -7.94 -5.38
CA GLU A 394 -39.30 -7.50 -6.06
C GLU A 394 -38.76 -6.28 -5.33
N LEU A 395 -37.61 -6.44 -4.70
CA LEU A 395 -36.82 -5.36 -4.14
C LEU A 395 -35.99 -4.74 -5.26
N THR A 396 -36.04 -3.41 -5.37
CA THR A 396 -35.16 -2.63 -6.24
C THR A 396 -34.46 -1.55 -5.42
N VAL A 397 -33.14 -1.56 -5.42
CA VAL A 397 -32.29 -0.57 -4.75
C VAL A 397 -31.47 0.18 -5.79
N MET A 398 -31.55 1.50 -5.80
CA MET A 398 -30.71 2.37 -6.61
C MET A 398 -29.54 2.86 -5.77
N SER A 399 -28.30 2.64 -6.19
CA SER A 399 -27.13 3.09 -5.44
C SER A 399 -26.07 3.75 -6.33
N ALA A 400 -25.24 4.56 -5.70
CA ALA A 400 -23.97 4.93 -6.31
C ALA A 400 -23.12 3.67 -6.53
N VAL A 401 -22.34 3.70 -7.60
CA VAL A 401 -21.50 2.58 -8.07
C VAL A 401 -20.55 2.08 -6.99
N GLU A 402 -19.99 3.00 -6.21
CA GLU A 402 -18.99 2.72 -5.19
C GLU A 402 -19.59 2.04 -3.96
N LEU A 403 -20.92 2.07 -3.81
CA LEU A 403 -21.64 1.50 -2.67
C LEU A 403 -22.21 0.11 -2.97
N THR A 404 -22.09 -0.39 -4.19
CA THR A 404 -22.72 -1.64 -4.63
C THR A 404 -22.37 -2.83 -3.74
N SER A 405 -21.10 -3.01 -3.37
CA SER A 405 -20.69 -4.10 -2.46
C SER A 405 -21.33 -3.98 -1.07
N LYS A 406 -21.35 -2.77 -0.52
CA LYS A 406 -21.92 -2.50 0.81
C LYS A 406 -23.44 -2.71 0.82
N ILE A 407 -24.13 -2.25 -0.22
CA ILE A 407 -25.58 -2.43 -0.37
C ILE A 407 -25.91 -3.91 -0.55
N ALA A 408 -25.16 -4.64 -1.37
CA ALA A 408 -25.36 -6.07 -1.57
C ALA A 408 -25.19 -6.86 -0.26
N GLU A 409 -24.18 -6.53 0.55
CA GLU A 409 -23.95 -7.15 1.86
C GLU A 409 -25.17 -7.00 2.79
N ILE A 410 -25.73 -5.78 2.87
CA ILE A 410 -26.92 -5.51 3.69
C ILE A 410 -28.10 -6.36 3.22
N VAL A 411 -28.35 -6.40 1.90
CA VAL A 411 -29.46 -7.19 1.34
C VAL A 411 -29.28 -8.68 1.63
N PHE A 412 -28.08 -9.24 1.45
CA PHE A 412 -27.84 -10.66 1.76
C PHE A 412 -27.97 -10.98 3.25
N LYS A 413 -27.63 -10.03 4.13
CA LYS A 413 -27.73 -10.22 5.58
C LYS A 413 -29.15 -10.14 6.10
N LEU A 414 -29.96 -9.26 5.53
CA LEU A 414 -31.29 -8.91 6.05
C LEU A 414 -32.45 -9.50 5.27
N THR A 415 -32.18 -10.18 4.15
CA THR A 415 -33.21 -10.84 3.35
C THR A 415 -32.91 -12.32 3.18
N THR A 416 -33.91 -13.08 2.75
CA THR A 416 -33.76 -14.51 2.40
C THR A 416 -33.20 -14.73 0.99
N THR A 417 -32.89 -13.65 0.25
CA THR A 417 -32.43 -13.79 -1.13
C THR A 417 -31.04 -14.43 -1.20
N ILE A 418 -30.86 -15.32 -2.18
CA ILE A 418 -29.58 -16.01 -2.42
C ILE A 418 -28.79 -15.30 -3.53
N GLY A 419 -29.41 -14.41 -4.29
CA GLY A 419 -28.77 -13.75 -5.42
C GLY A 419 -29.35 -12.37 -5.72
N LEU A 420 -28.46 -11.48 -6.15
CA LEU A 420 -28.78 -10.13 -6.61
C LEU A 420 -28.44 -9.98 -8.08
N ARG A 421 -29.33 -9.34 -8.83
CA ARG A 421 -29.03 -8.87 -10.19
C ARG A 421 -28.61 -7.42 -10.10
N VAL A 422 -27.46 -7.08 -10.66
CA VAL A 422 -26.93 -5.72 -10.69
C VAL A 422 -26.89 -5.24 -12.12
N GLN A 423 -27.51 -4.08 -12.38
CA GLN A 423 -27.47 -3.43 -13.68
C GLN A 423 -26.95 -2.01 -13.53
N ARG A 424 -25.85 -1.70 -14.23
CA ARG A 424 -25.36 -0.34 -14.41
C ARG A 424 -26.28 0.40 -15.36
N VAL A 425 -26.82 1.54 -14.93
CA VAL A 425 -27.62 2.40 -15.81
C VAL A 425 -27.14 3.85 -15.80
N PRO A 426 -27.16 4.53 -16.97
CA PRO A 426 -26.95 5.96 -17.05
C PRO A 426 -28.20 6.72 -16.61
N ARG A 427 -28.01 7.89 -15.99
CA ARG A 427 -29.08 8.72 -15.49
C ARG A 427 -28.86 10.19 -15.86
N LEU A 428 -29.93 10.83 -16.33
CA LEU A 428 -30.00 12.29 -16.50
C LEU A 428 -30.62 12.92 -15.26
N VAL A 429 -29.95 13.92 -14.70
CA VAL A 429 -30.36 14.60 -13.48
C VAL A 429 -30.45 16.10 -13.75
N LEU A 430 -31.61 16.70 -13.50
CA LEU A 430 -31.74 18.16 -13.60
C LEU A 430 -30.84 18.84 -12.58
N LYS A 431 -30.17 19.91 -12.99
CA LYS A 431 -29.46 20.79 -12.05
C LYS A 431 -30.46 21.33 -11.05
N ARG A 432 -30.04 21.39 -9.79
CA ARG A 432 -30.90 21.82 -8.68
C ARG A 432 -30.20 22.84 -7.80
N SER A 433 -30.91 23.90 -7.43
CA SER A 433 -30.46 24.86 -6.41
C SER A 433 -31.39 24.80 -5.21
N ALA A 434 -30.81 24.86 -4.01
CA ALA A 434 -31.56 25.07 -2.79
C ALA A 434 -31.76 26.57 -2.58
N ALA A 435 -32.97 26.97 -2.25
CA ALA A 435 -33.28 28.33 -1.81
C ALA A 435 -34.22 28.27 -0.61
N ILE A 436 -34.41 29.41 0.06
CA ILE A 436 -35.27 29.50 1.24
C ILE A 436 -36.31 30.58 0.95
N TYR A 437 -37.58 30.19 0.96
CA TYR A 437 -38.69 31.11 1.02
C TYR A 437 -38.77 31.70 2.43
N ARG A 438 -38.96 33.02 2.54
CA ARG A 438 -39.20 33.72 3.80
C ARG A 438 -40.55 34.42 3.72
N SER A 439 -41.48 34.07 4.60
CA SER A 439 -42.78 34.76 4.68
C SER A 439 -42.62 36.16 5.30
N PRO A 440 -43.57 37.08 5.07
CA PRO A 440 -43.61 38.38 5.75
C PRO A 440 -43.62 38.29 7.28
N ALA A 441 -44.15 37.18 7.83
CA ALA A 441 -44.17 36.87 9.26
C ALA A 441 -42.84 36.27 9.78
N GLY A 442 -41.79 36.16 8.95
CA GLY A 442 -40.46 35.69 9.32
C GLY A 442 -40.27 34.17 9.29
N GLU A 443 -41.21 33.41 8.73
CA GLU A 443 -41.14 31.95 8.68
C GLU A 443 -40.38 31.48 7.45
N THR A 444 -39.64 30.38 7.57
CA THR A 444 -38.77 29.90 6.49
C THR A 444 -39.19 28.53 5.97
N VAL A 445 -39.34 28.40 4.65
CA VAL A 445 -39.60 27.13 3.97
C VAL A 445 -38.50 26.88 2.94
N PRO A 446 -37.68 25.82 3.08
CA PRO A 446 -36.73 25.42 2.06
C PRO A 446 -37.46 25.04 0.76
N VAL A 447 -36.96 25.53 -0.36
CA VAL A 447 -37.47 25.21 -1.70
C VAL A 447 -36.33 24.67 -2.57
N LYS A 448 -36.64 23.65 -3.36
CA LYS A 448 -35.74 23.08 -4.37
C LYS A 448 -36.18 23.56 -5.75
N ILE A 449 -35.29 24.25 -6.45
CA ILE A 449 -35.50 24.72 -7.83
C ILE A 449 -34.76 23.77 -8.77
N SER A 450 -35.45 23.20 -9.74
CA SER A 450 -34.84 22.38 -10.81
C SER A 450 -34.77 23.16 -12.11
N TYR A 451 -33.65 23.07 -12.83
CA TYR A 451 -33.43 23.78 -14.08
C TYR A 451 -33.41 22.83 -15.28
N LEU A 452 -33.93 23.29 -16.42
CA LEU A 452 -33.87 22.62 -17.71
C LEU A 452 -33.41 23.63 -18.75
N LYS A 453 -32.35 23.32 -19.50
CA LYS A 453 -31.71 24.22 -20.48
C LYS A 453 -31.29 25.58 -19.90
N GLY A 454 -31.04 25.64 -18.59
CA GLY A 454 -30.70 26.88 -17.88
C GLY A 454 -31.91 27.63 -17.30
N ASP A 455 -33.13 27.31 -17.73
CA ASP A 455 -34.35 27.93 -17.24
C ASP A 455 -34.90 27.21 -16.01
N ALA A 456 -35.45 27.96 -15.06
CA ALA A 456 -36.11 27.39 -13.89
C ALA A 456 -37.40 26.65 -14.32
N LEU A 457 -37.39 25.32 -14.17
CA LEU A 457 -38.48 24.46 -14.61
C LEU A 457 -39.52 24.23 -13.52
N ARG A 458 -39.08 23.91 -12.29
CA ARG A 458 -39.97 23.58 -11.17
C ARG A 458 -39.41 24.08 -9.86
N VAL A 459 -40.30 24.59 -9.01
CA VAL A 459 -40.02 24.92 -7.61
C VAL A 459 -40.82 23.95 -6.74
N LYS A 460 -40.13 23.21 -5.87
CA LYS A 460 -40.75 22.25 -4.95
C LYS A 460 -40.37 22.60 -3.51
N PRO A 461 -41.32 23.07 -2.68
CA PRO A 461 -41.10 23.23 -1.25
C PRO A 461 -40.84 21.87 -0.58
N GLU A 462 -39.99 21.88 0.45
CA GLU A 462 -39.75 20.70 1.27
C GLU A 462 -41.00 20.35 2.09
N TYR A 463 -41.54 19.13 1.89
CA TYR A 463 -42.86 18.74 2.38
C TYR A 463 -43.00 18.83 3.90
N ASP A 464 -42.00 18.37 4.67
CA ASP A 464 -42.07 18.37 6.13
C ASP A 464 -42.08 19.78 6.72
N LYS A 465 -41.33 20.71 6.10
CA LYS A 465 -41.32 22.12 6.48
C LYS A 465 -42.60 22.82 6.05
N LEU A 466 -43.12 22.48 4.88
CA LEU A 466 -44.39 22.98 4.39
C LEU A 466 -45.56 22.56 5.28
N LYS A 467 -45.55 21.30 5.77
CA LYS A 467 -46.57 20.81 6.71
C LYS A 467 -46.54 21.57 8.04
N LYS A 468 -45.35 21.88 8.56
CA LYS A 468 -45.18 22.71 9.77
C LYS A 468 -45.67 24.14 9.55
N PHE A 469 -45.35 24.73 8.40
CA PHE A 469 -45.83 26.06 8.00
C PHE A 469 -47.37 26.10 7.89
N ALA A 470 -47.97 25.09 7.26
CA ALA A 470 -49.43 24.98 7.12
C ALA A 470 -50.13 24.89 8.47
N ALA A 471 -49.63 24.03 9.37
CA ALA A 471 -50.15 23.88 10.72
C ALA A 471 -50.06 25.18 11.54
N LYS A 472 -48.95 25.91 11.43
CA LYS A 472 -48.73 27.15 12.19
C LYS A 472 -49.61 28.31 11.70
N ASN A 473 -49.91 28.36 10.42
CA ASN A 473 -50.80 29.36 9.81
C ASN A 473 -52.27 28.92 9.77
N ASN A 474 -52.59 27.74 10.31
CA ASN A 474 -53.94 27.17 10.32
C ASN A 474 -54.59 27.07 8.92
N ILE A 475 -53.78 26.71 7.92
CA ILE A 475 -54.18 26.54 6.52
C ILE A 475 -53.91 25.10 6.05
N SER A 476 -54.48 24.70 4.90
CA SER A 476 -54.17 23.40 4.30
C SER A 476 -52.74 23.38 3.75
N VAL A 477 -52.15 22.18 3.63
CA VAL A 477 -50.82 22.01 3.01
C VAL A 477 -50.81 22.47 1.55
N GLU A 478 -51.95 22.32 0.87
CA GLU A 478 -52.12 22.79 -0.52
C GLU A 478 -52.14 24.32 -0.59
N GLU A 479 -52.81 24.99 0.34
CA GLU A 479 -52.84 26.44 0.43
C GLU A 479 -51.46 27.01 0.81
N ALA A 480 -50.79 26.39 1.77
CA ALA A 480 -49.40 26.68 2.10
C ALA A 480 -48.48 26.55 0.89
N ARG A 481 -48.67 25.50 0.08
CA ARG A 481 -47.91 25.30 -1.16
C ARG A 481 -48.15 26.44 -2.13
N ARG A 482 -49.39 26.86 -2.31
CA ARG A 482 -49.78 27.95 -3.22
C ARG A 482 -49.12 29.27 -2.83
N ILE A 483 -49.21 29.66 -1.55
CA ILE A 483 -48.58 30.88 -1.02
C ILE A 483 -47.08 30.87 -1.27
N VAL A 484 -46.39 29.78 -0.90
CA VAL A 484 -44.94 29.66 -1.08
C VAL A 484 -44.55 29.76 -2.56
N LEU A 485 -45.35 29.24 -3.48
CA LEU A 485 -45.06 29.31 -4.91
C LEU A 485 -45.38 30.67 -5.54
N GLU A 486 -46.39 31.39 -5.04
CA GLU A 486 -46.78 32.72 -5.54
C GLU A 486 -45.85 33.81 -5.03
N GLU A 487 -45.42 33.74 -3.77
CA GLU A 487 -44.60 34.77 -3.14
C GLU A 487 -43.08 34.55 -3.32
N PHE A 488 -42.64 33.39 -3.81
CA PHE A 488 -41.22 33.13 -4.02
C PHE A 488 -40.70 33.86 -5.28
N PRO A 489 -39.74 34.81 -5.15
CA PRO A 489 -39.33 35.74 -6.22
C PRO A 489 -38.45 35.11 -7.33
N GLY A 490 -38.54 33.80 -7.55
CA GLY A 490 -37.72 33.01 -8.47
C GLY A 490 -38.48 32.39 -9.65
N GLY A 491 -39.55 33.06 -10.11
CA GLY A 491 -40.33 32.81 -11.32
C GLY A 491 -40.17 31.45 -12.03
N VAL A 492 -41.22 30.63 -11.98
CA VAL A 492 -41.51 29.71 -13.09
C VAL A 492 -42.43 30.48 -14.03
N PRO A 493 -42.13 30.60 -15.34
CA PRO A 493 -43.12 31.09 -16.30
C PRO A 493 -44.36 30.20 -16.19
N ARG A 494 -45.50 30.79 -15.85
CA ARG A 494 -46.78 30.09 -15.91
C ARG A 494 -47.00 29.65 -17.36
N SER A 495 -47.11 28.34 -17.60
CA SER A 495 -47.67 27.79 -18.84
C SER A 495 -49.19 27.79 -18.75
#